data_AF-A0A9W8N7V3-F1
#
_entry.id   AF-A0A9W8N7V3-F1
#
_cell.length_a   1.000
_cell.length_b   1.000
_cell.length_c   1.000
_cell.angle_alpha   90.00
_cell.angle_beta   90.00
_cell.angle_gamma   90.00
#
_symmetry.space_group_name_H-M   'P 1'
#
loop_
_entity.id
_entity.type
_entity.pdbx_description
1 polymer ?
#
loop_
_entity_poly.entity_id
_entity_poly.type
_entity_poly.pdbx_seq_one_letter_code
_entity_poly.pdbx_strand_id
1 'polypeptide(L)'
;MPPDRLLNTVLRAYQDAPNASRTDQILGTTNSLLTSLTNPLNLSLLTSHFLVARSVWQQPDGLRTCLRILSIFNTAAIHVRRNEIDNAKLPAGKPLVGGGVGAEAWARAVAKGLDDKSSRWQHTLVLAGVLMGMEGEDRRSLSWSLRSTLEKAVATASNLALEDNSRTGALGRGAVVLALTYAFPLMSNANKALLDGSALLPAVIEAMLGEEGFQNGDFIQAIEHDITPPRSFRWPANSPSVNRIKHLESRPLAQSMGPLSRLGVFAVEHAADSNVVLRAQDSLVSFTAGVLEQWERCALSVVDLSVEPVKLSPELLQGPWPMLWQLLQKIMFAVVSTLQPIVGRCLLDPHLRNDSITPTLATKTLHVLRNLSFISSRQGGNTFQAYAFTYLTSLDILTRYPNACTLFLQETLPPAMTNVPSPVHQALALFYLNTAEHLPLSLSTPSVESLVIGPATASLSPTSWLISPANTPPSSLTLELFEHLAGRLSSAHFPAAVSSRLPYRDAGHEPTVSHLGHTP
;
A
#
# COMPACT_ATOMS: atom_id res chain seq x y z
N MET A 1 -27.24 37.73 -7.55
CA MET A 1 -27.18 38.54 -6.31
C MET A 1 -25.76 39.06 -6.12
N PRO A 2 -25.54 40.22 -5.46
CA PRO A 2 -24.19 40.71 -5.17
C PRO A 2 -23.41 39.71 -4.30
N PRO A 3 -22.10 39.48 -4.55
CA PRO A 3 -21.27 38.55 -3.79
C PRO A 3 -21.32 38.75 -2.27
N ASP A 4 -21.39 40.01 -1.80
CA ASP A 4 -21.43 40.32 -0.37
C ASP A 4 -22.73 39.89 0.33
N ARG A 5 -23.87 39.95 -0.39
CA ARG A 5 -25.15 39.44 0.15
C ARG A 5 -25.15 37.91 0.21
N LEU A 6 -24.50 37.26 -0.75
CA LEU A 6 -24.34 35.80 -0.76
C LEU A 6 -23.39 35.35 0.37
N LEU A 7 -22.32 36.09 0.62
CA LEU A 7 -21.40 35.83 1.73
C LEU A 7 -22.13 35.81 3.07
N ASN A 8 -22.89 36.86 3.40
CA ASN A 8 -23.66 36.90 4.65
C ASN A 8 -24.67 35.76 4.78
N THR A 9 -25.26 35.32 3.65
CA THR A 9 -26.20 34.19 3.64
C THR A 9 -25.50 32.88 3.93
N VAL A 10 -24.35 32.63 3.29
CA VAL A 10 -23.55 31.42 3.50
C VAL A 10 -22.97 31.35 4.91
N LEU A 11 -22.47 32.47 5.46
CA LEU A 11 -21.93 32.51 6.82
C LEU A 11 -22.98 32.16 7.88
N ARG A 12 -24.25 32.56 7.66
CA ARG A 12 -25.36 32.09 8.50
C ARG A 12 -25.62 30.61 8.30
N ALA A 13 -25.67 30.16 7.05
CA ALA A 13 -25.90 28.74 6.73
C ALA A 13 -24.83 27.80 7.32
N TYR A 14 -23.58 28.26 7.50
CA TYR A 14 -22.53 27.49 8.19
C TYR A 14 -22.86 27.18 9.66
N GLN A 15 -23.69 27.99 10.30
CA GLN A 15 -24.09 27.84 11.71
C GLN A 15 -25.30 26.91 11.88
N ASP A 16 -26.01 26.62 10.79
CA ASP A 16 -27.19 25.77 10.81
C ASP A 16 -26.84 24.30 11.14
N ALA A 17 -27.84 23.55 11.58
CA ALA A 17 -27.71 22.11 11.78
C ALA A 17 -27.44 21.38 10.43
N PRO A 18 -26.66 20.29 10.44
CA PRO A 18 -26.39 19.50 9.23
C PRO A 18 -27.68 19.03 8.55
N ASN A 19 -27.74 19.22 7.24
CA ASN A 19 -28.78 18.70 6.37
C ASN A 19 -28.14 18.41 5.01
N ALA A 20 -28.21 17.17 4.52
CA ALA A 20 -27.50 16.73 3.32
C ALA A 20 -27.75 17.63 2.10
N SER A 21 -29.02 17.92 1.78
CA SER A 21 -29.37 18.74 0.61
C SER A 21 -28.89 20.18 0.73
N ARG A 22 -28.97 20.76 1.94
CA ARG A 22 -28.46 22.11 2.21
C ARG A 22 -26.93 22.14 2.22
N THR A 23 -26.28 21.07 2.68
CA THR A 23 -24.82 20.97 2.73
C THR A 23 -24.24 21.04 1.32
N ASP A 24 -24.86 20.35 0.36
CA ASP A 24 -24.45 20.43 -1.05
C ASP A 24 -24.59 21.85 -1.62
N GLN A 25 -25.70 22.53 -1.32
CA GLN A 25 -25.90 23.92 -1.71
C GLN A 25 -24.88 24.86 -1.07
N ILE A 26 -24.58 24.68 0.22
CA ILE A 26 -23.59 25.45 0.98
C ILE A 26 -22.20 25.28 0.34
N LEU A 27 -21.80 24.05 0.03
CA LEU A 27 -20.52 23.75 -0.60
C LEU A 27 -20.40 24.34 -2.01
N GLY A 28 -21.47 24.23 -2.83
CA GLY A 28 -21.52 24.85 -4.15
C GLY A 28 -21.43 26.39 -4.09
N THR A 29 -22.15 27.01 -3.15
CA THR A 29 -22.11 28.47 -2.97
C THR A 29 -20.75 28.92 -2.44
N THR A 30 -20.14 28.16 -1.55
CA THR A 30 -18.78 28.42 -1.03
C THR A 30 -17.76 28.43 -2.17
N ASN A 31 -17.79 27.43 -3.06
CA ASN A 31 -16.92 27.38 -4.23
C ASN A 31 -17.10 28.59 -5.17
N SER A 32 -18.35 28.98 -5.43
CA SER A 32 -18.65 30.18 -6.22
C SER A 32 -18.15 31.47 -5.56
N LEU A 33 -18.30 31.61 -4.24
CA LEU A 33 -17.81 32.78 -3.51
C LEU A 33 -16.27 32.84 -3.50
N LEU A 34 -15.59 31.71 -3.34
CA LEU A 34 -14.12 31.66 -3.39
C LEU A 34 -13.55 32.22 -4.71
N THR A 35 -14.29 32.16 -5.82
CA THR A 35 -13.83 32.64 -7.14
C THR A 35 -14.35 34.04 -7.51
N SER A 36 -15.38 34.53 -6.83
CA SER A 36 -16.10 35.78 -7.18
C SER A 36 -15.90 36.92 -6.19
N LEU A 37 -15.42 36.65 -4.97
CA LEU A 37 -15.13 37.69 -3.99
C LEU A 37 -13.94 38.55 -4.45
N THR A 38 -14.12 39.86 -4.38
CA THR A 38 -13.13 40.87 -4.85
C THR A 38 -12.17 41.31 -3.75
N ASN A 39 -12.55 41.12 -2.48
CA ASN A 39 -11.75 41.52 -1.33
C ASN A 39 -11.01 40.32 -0.70
N PRO A 40 -9.67 40.30 -0.67
CA PRO A 40 -8.87 39.27 0.01
C PRO A 40 -9.25 39.02 1.49
N LEU A 41 -9.73 40.04 2.22
CA LEU A 41 -10.18 39.86 3.59
C LEU A 41 -11.45 39.00 3.67
N ASN A 42 -12.37 39.16 2.72
CA ASN A 42 -13.58 38.35 2.65
C ASN A 42 -13.26 36.89 2.32
N LEU A 43 -12.22 36.63 1.51
CA LEU A 43 -11.72 35.27 1.25
C LEU A 43 -11.12 34.63 2.50
N SER A 44 -10.34 35.39 3.27
CA SER A 44 -9.76 34.93 4.54
C SER A 44 -10.87 34.58 5.54
N LEU A 45 -11.87 35.46 5.66
CA LEU A 45 -13.02 35.27 6.55
C LEU A 45 -13.87 34.07 6.12
N LEU A 46 -14.19 33.95 4.84
CA LEU A 46 -14.94 32.81 4.30
C LEU A 46 -14.23 31.50 4.61
N THR A 47 -12.91 31.43 4.39
CA THR A 47 -12.10 30.24 4.67
C THR A 47 -12.12 29.88 6.16
N SER A 48 -11.85 30.84 7.05
CA SER A 48 -11.89 30.64 8.51
C SER A 48 -13.25 30.10 8.97
N HIS A 49 -14.35 30.73 8.55
CA HIS A 49 -15.69 30.31 8.93
C HIS A 49 -16.10 28.96 8.33
N PHE A 50 -15.63 28.65 7.12
CA PHE A 50 -15.91 27.36 6.47
C PHE A 50 -15.27 26.19 7.21
N LEU A 51 -14.05 26.37 7.73
CA LEU A 51 -13.34 25.33 8.47
C LEU A 51 -13.95 25.01 9.83
N VAL A 52 -14.76 25.92 10.39
CA VAL A 52 -15.51 25.69 11.63
C VAL A 52 -17.02 25.56 11.39
N ALA A 53 -17.44 25.40 10.13
CA ALA A 53 -18.85 25.32 9.76
C ALA A 53 -19.52 24.07 10.37
N ARG A 54 -20.45 24.30 11.29
CA ARG A 54 -21.23 23.26 11.96
C ARG A 54 -22.01 22.42 10.95
N SER A 55 -22.58 23.07 9.94
CA SER A 55 -23.35 22.40 8.89
C SER A 55 -22.56 21.36 8.09
N VAL A 56 -21.23 21.43 8.10
CA VAL A 56 -20.31 20.53 7.37
C VAL A 56 -19.64 19.54 8.31
N TRP A 57 -19.14 20.02 9.45
CA TRP A 57 -18.23 19.25 10.30
C TRP A 57 -18.89 18.54 11.48
N GLN A 58 -20.15 18.84 11.80
CA GLN A 58 -20.83 18.17 12.92
C GLN A 58 -21.17 16.70 12.61
N GLN A 59 -21.44 16.36 11.35
CA GLN A 59 -21.74 14.99 10.89
C GLN A 59 -21.09 14.71 9.53
N PRO A 60 -19.75 14.59 9.45
CA PRO A 60 -19.05 14.37 8.20
C PRO A 60 -19.28 12.95 7.67
N ASP A 61 -19.43 12.79 6.35
CA ASP A 61 -19.44 11.50 5.64
C ASP A 61 -17.99 11.02 5.41
N GLY A 62 -17.28 10.79 6.50
CA GLY A 62 -15.90 10.29 6.51
C GLY A 62 -14.95 11.09 5.61
N LEU A 63 -14.09 10.37 4.89
CA LEU A 63 -13.14 11.00 3.95
C LEU A 63 -13.80 11.57 2.69
N ARG A 64 -15.07 11.25 2.39
CA ARG A 64 -15.77 11.89 1.26
C ARG A 64 -15.98 13.38 1.53
N THR A 65 -16.38 13.76 2.74
CA THR A 65 -16.45 15.19 3.12
C THR A 65 -15.09 15.85 2.99
N CYS A 66 -14.01 15.19 3.41
CA CYS A 66 -12.64 15.71 3.29
C CYS A 66 -12.22 15.91 1.82
N LEU A 67 -12.49 14.93 0.95
CA LEU A 67 -12.20 15.01 -0.49
C LEU A 67 -12.97 16.15 -1.15
N ARG A 68 -14.25 16.35 -0.79
CA ARG A 68 -15.09 17.44 -1.30
C ARG A 68 -14.49 18.81 -0.94
N ILE A 69 -14.02 18.97 0.30
CA ILE A 69 -13.42 20.22 0.76
C ILE A 69 -12.10 20.50 0.04
N LEU A 70 -11.23 19.50 -0.07
CA LEU A 70 -10.01 19.59 -0.87
C LEU A 70 -10.33 19.95 -2.33
N SER A 71 -11.37 19.36 -2.90
CA SER A 71 -11.81 19.62 -4.28
C SER A 71 -12.40 21.02 -4.48
N ILE A 72 -13.05 21.60 -3.47
CA ILE A 72 -13.54 22.99 -3.53
C ILE A 72 -12.37 23.96 -3.69
N PHE A 73 -11.31 23.83 -2.88
CA PHE A 73 -10.14 24.71 -2.99
C PHE A 73 -9.34 24.46 -4.26
N ASN A 74 -9.23 23.20 -4.72
CA ASN A 74 -8.64 22.85 -6.00
C ASN A 74 -9.39 23.51 -7.17
N THR A 75 -10.70 23.34 -7.22
CA THR A 75 -11.56 23.89 -8.28
C THR A 75 -11.54 25.42 -8.27
N ALA A 76 -11.64 26.04 -7.10
CA ALA A 76 -11.57 27.49 -6.96
C ALA A 76 -10.22 28.04 -7.44
N ALA A 77 -9.10 27.41 -7.08
CA ALA A 77 -7.77 27.80 -7.53
C ALA A 77 -7.63 27.72 -9.07
N ILE A 78 -8.12 26.65 -9.70
CA ILE A 78 -8.14 26.51 -11.17
C ILE A 78 -8.92 27.65 -11.82
N HIS A 79 -10.10 27.98 -11.29
CA HIS A 79 -10.94 29.06 -11.81
C HIS A 79 -10.31 30.44 -11.63
N VAL A 80 -9.69 30.71 -10.47
CA VAL A 80 -9.00 31.98 -10.23
C VAL A 80 -7.88 32.17 -11.24
N ARG A 81 -7.06 31.14 -11.48
CA ARG A 81 -6.00 31.19 -12.50
C ARG A 81 -6.56 31.40 -13.90
N ARG A 82 -7.61 30.69 -14.26
CA ARG A 82 -8.26 30.84 -15.57
C ARG A 82 -8.79 32.26 -15.76
N ASN A 83 -9.49 32.81 -14.77
CA ASN A 83 -10.00 34.17 -14.79
C ASN A 83 -8.88 35.20 -14.90
N GLU A 84 -7.75 35.00 -14.20
CA GLU A 84 -6.57 35.87 -14.30
C GLU A 84 -6.00 35.90 -15.73
N ILE A 85 -5.85 34.74 -16.38
CA ILE A 85 -5.38 34.63 -17.76
C ILE A 85 -6.37 35.29 -18.74
N ASP A 86 -7.67 35.07 -18.55
CA ASP A 86 -8.70 35.64 -19.42
C ASP A 86 -8.78 37.16 -19.24
N ASN A 87 -8.67 37.65 -18.01
CA ASN A 87 -8.63 39.08 -17.69
C ASN A 87 -7.41 39.79 -18.29
N ALA A 88 -6.26 39.12 -18.34
CA ALA A 88 -5.06 39.66 -18.99
C ALA A 88 -5.23 39.87 -20.51
N LYS A 89 -6.21 39.20 -21.14
CA LYS A 89 -6.53 39.35 -22.58
C LYS A 89 -7.63 40.37 -22.84
N LEU A 90 -8.28 40.91 -21.80
CA LEU A 90 -9.38 41.84 -21.98
C LEU A 90 -8.89 43.24 -22.39
N PRO A 91 -9.57 43.92 -23.33
CA PRO A 91 -9.32 45.33 -23.61
C PRO A 91 -9.53 46.20 -22.37
N ALA A 92 -8.74 47.27 -22.26
CA ALA A 92 -8.86 48.25 -21.17
C ALA A 92 -10.30 48.77 -21.02
N GLY A 93 -10.82 48.77 -19.79
CA GLY A 93 -12.16 49.27 -19.46
C GLY A 93 -13.28 48.22 -19.49
N LYS A 94 -13.01 46.96 -19.88
CA LYS A 94 -13.99 45.87 -19.73
C LYS A 94 -14.07 45.37 -18.28
N PRO A 95 -15.26 44.95 -17.82
CA PRO A 95 -15.40 44.37 -16.48
C PRO A 95 -14.61 43.07 -16.38
N LEU A 96 -13.89 42.91 -15.26
CA LEU A 96 -13.13 41.70 -14.97
C LEU A 96 -14.09 40.51 -14.79
N VAL A 97 -13.68 39.35 -15.28
CA VAL A 97 -14.33 38.07 -15.02
C VAL A 97 -13.91 37.58 -13.63
N GLY A 98 -14.90 37.17 -12.82
CA GLY A 98 -14.68 36.70 -11.45
C GLY A 98 -14.41 37.83 -10.45
N GLY A 99 -13.71 37.51 -9.36
CA GLY A 99 -13.39 38.48 -8.31
C GLY A 99 -12.26 39.47 -8.64
N GLY A 100 -11.55 39.29 -9.75
CA GLY A 100 -10.43 40.16 -10.13
C GLY A 100 -9.19 40.07 -9.22
N VAL A 101 -9.20 39.18 -8.22
CA VAL A 101 -8.04 38.89 -7.35
C VAL A 101 -7.09 37.95 -8.10
N GLY A 102 -5.82 38.35 -8.24
CA GLY A 102 -4.78 37.52 -8.85
C GLY A 102 -4.47 36.25 -8.05
N ALA A 103 -3.90 35.23 -8.70
CA ALA A 103 -3.72 33.89 -8.13
C ALA A 103 -2.91 33.91 -6.82
N GLU A 104 -1.84 34.70 -6.76
CA GLU A 104 -1.02 34.81 -5.54
C GLU A 104 -1.74 35.48 -4.39
N ALA A 105 -2.43 36.59 -4.65
CA ALA A 105 -3.17 37.34 -3.65
C ALA A 105 -4.32 36.47 -3.09
N TRP A 106 -4.96 35.70 -3.96
CA TRP A 106 -5.99 34.73 -3.59
C TRP A 106 -5.42 33.62 -2.70
N ALA A 107 -4.30 32.99 -3.10
CA ALA A 107 -3.68 31.91 -2.32
C ALA A 107 -3.24 32.39 -0.93
N ARG A 108 -2.66 33.60 -0.83
CA ARG A 108 -2.29 34.22 0.45
C ARG A 108 -3.51 34.52 1.32
N ALA A 109 -4.60 34.98 0.71
CA ALA A 109 -5.85 35.26 1.43
C ALA A 109 -6.48 33.98 2.00
N VAL A 110 -6.53 32.90 1.21
CA VAL A 110 -7.00 31.60 1.69
C VAL A 110 -6.12 31.08 2.83
N ALA A 111 -4.78 31.13 2.66
CA ALA A 111 -3.85 30.72 3.71
C ALA A 111 -3.99 31.55 5.00
N LYS A 112 -4.29 32.84 4.89
CA LYS A 112 -4.55 33.73 6.04
C LYS A 112 -5.84 33.35 6.79
N GLY A 113 -6.79 32.70 6.13
CA GLY A 113 -8.01 32.18 6.77
C GLY A 113 -7.78 30.92 7.60
N LEU A 114 -6.59 30.31 7.57
CA LEU A 114 -6.23 29.14 8.35
C LEU A 114 -5.80 29.55 9.77
N ASP A 115 -6.77 30.01 10.55
CA ASP A 115 -6.56 30.48 11.92
C ASP A 115 -6.66 29.35 12.96
N ASP A 116 -6.36 29.69 14.22
CA ASP A 116 -6.34 28.73 15.34
C ASP A 116 -7.74 28.25 15.77
N LYS A 117 -8.82 28.70 15.12
CA LYS A 117 -10.18 28.20 15.40
C LYS A 117 -10.43 26.83 14.76
N SER A 118 -9.65 26.47 13.75
CA SER A 118 -9.76 25.22 13.00
C SER A 118 -8.54 24.33 13.24
N SER A 119 -8.73 23.02 13.06
CA SER A 119 -7.70 22.03 13.35
C SER A 119 -6.64 21.96 12.24
N ARG A 120 -5.40 21.60 12.61
CA ARG A 120 -4.27 21.52 11.66
C ARG A 120 -4.51 20.54 10.51
N TRP A 121 -5.22 19.43 10.74
CA TRP A 121 -5.57 18.49 9.66
C TRP A 121 -6.53 19.10 8.63
N GLN A 122 -7.39 20.04 9.03
CA GLN A 122 -8.25 20.79 8.12
C GLN A 122 -7.43 21.79 7.30
N HIS A 123 -6.41 22.41 7.91
CA HIS A 123 -5.46 23.27 7.20
C HIS A 123 -4.74 22.50 6.09
N THR A 124 -4.34 21.25 6.35
CA THR A 124 -3.73 20.38 5.34
C THR A 124 -4.63 20.17 4.12
N LEU A 125 -5.95 19.93 4.31
CA LEU A 125 -6.90 19.78 3.21
C LEU A 125 -6.97 21.03 2.32
N VAL A 126 -7.04 22.21 2.94
CA VAL A 126 -7.13 23.49 2.21
C VAL A 126 -5.85 23.76 1.45
N LEU A 127 -4.70 23.67 2.12
CA LEU A 127 -3.40 23.94 1.52
C LEU A 127 -3.09 22.97 0.37
N ALA A 128 -3.40 21.69 0.54
CA ALA A 128 -3.29 20.68 -0.52
C ALA A 128 -4.20 21.01 -1.70
N GLY A 129 -5.47 21.37 -1.45
CA GLY A 129 -6.40 21.78 -2.51
C GLY A 129 -5.89 22.99 -3.29
N VAL A 130 -5.40 24.03 -2.60
CA VAL A 130 -4.79 25.21 -3.25
C VAL A 130 -3.57 24.81 -4.10
N LEU A 131 -2.67 24.00 -3.55
CA LEU A 131 -1.47 23.54 -4.27
C LEU A 131 -1.84 22.75 -5.53
N MET A 132 -2.82 21.84 -5.42
CA MET A 132 -3.33 21.06 -6.56
C MET A 132 -3.89 21.93 -7.67
N GLY A 133 -4.71 22.92 -7.33
CA GLY A 133 -5.33 23.76 -8.36
C GLY A 133 -4.35 24.71 -9.03
N MET A 134 -3.38 25.23 -8.27
CA MET A 134 -2.40 26.19 -8.76
C MET A 134 -1.23 25.54 -9.52
N GLU A 135 -0.78 24.36 -9.09
CA GLU A 135 0.43 23.71 -9.62
C GLU A 135 0.17 22.39 -10.36
N GLY A 136 -1.02 21.80 -10.23
CA GLY A 136 -1.41 20.60 -10.97
C GLY A 136 -1.43 20.82 -12.48
N GLU A 137 -1.26 19.74 -13.25
CA GLU A 137 -1.22 19.76 -14.73
C GLU A 137 -0.23 20.79 -15.31
N ASP A 138 0.90 21.01 -14.62
CA ASP A 138 1.97 21.94 -15.01
C ASP A 138 1.53 23.40 -15.18
N ARG A 139 0.45 23.82 -14.49
CA ARG A 139 -0.09 25.18 -14.58
C ARG A 139 0.86 26.27 -14.09
N ARG A 140 1.76 25.95 -13.14
CA ARG A 140 2.79 26.83 -12.56
C ARG A 140 2.26 28.25 -12.28
N SER A 141 1.17 28.32 -11.53
CA SER A 141 0.41 29.56 -11.36
C SER A 141 1.06 30.52 -10.35
N LEU A 142 1.93 30.01 -9.49
CA LEU A 142 2.53 30.77 -8.40
C LEU A 142 4.00 31.09 -8.68
N SER A 143 4.49 32.18 -8.11
CA SER A 143 5.94 32.37 -7.98
C SER A 143 6.56 31.23 -7.19
N TRP A 144 7.82 30.94 -7.50
CA TRP A 144 8.58 29.89 -6.84
C TRP A 144 8.63 30.06 -5.31
N SER A 145 8.73 31.31 -4.82
CA SER A 145 8.77 31.59 -3.38
C SER A 145 7.44 31.28 -2.68
N LEU A 146 6.31 31.67 -3.29
CA LEU A 146 4.99 31.38 -2.74
C LEU A 146 4.66 29.89 -2.84
N ARG A 147 5.00 29.24 -3.95
CA ARG A 147 4.90 27.77 -4.10
C ARG A 147 5.67 27.05 -2.99
N SER A 148 6.94 27.39 -2.79
CA SER A 148 7.77 26.79 -1.74
C SER A 148 7.19 27.04 -0.34
N THR A 149 6.65 28.24 -0.10
CA THR A 149 5.96 28.57 1.16
C THR A 149 4.72 27.70 1.38
N LEU A 150 3.90 27.48 0.35
CA LEU A 150 2.71 26.61 0.44
C LEU A 150 3.08 25.14 0.64
N GLU A 151 4.06 24.62 -0.10
CA GLU A 151 4.55 23.25 0.08
C GLU A 151 5.05 23.03 1.53
N LYS A 152 5.83 23.98 2.06
CA LYS A 152 6.28 23.95 3.47
C LYS A 152 5.11 24.02 4.44
N ALA A 153 4.08 24.82 4.14
CA ALA A 153 2.89 24.91 4.98
C ALA A 153 2.08 23.59 4.98
N VAL A 154 1.97 22.90 3.83
CA VAL A 154 1.37 21.56 3.75
C VAL A 154 2.11 20.58 4.65
N ALA A 155 3.45 20.53 4.57
CA ALA A 155 4.26 19.66 5.41
C ALA A 155 4.11 19.98 6.90
N THR A 156 4.19 21.27 7.26
CA THR A 156 4.09 21.73 8.65
C THR A 156 2.71 21.41 9.25
N ALA A 157 1.62 21.71 8.54
CA ALA A 157 0.27 21.42 9.01
C ALA A 157 0.04 19.90 9.17
N SER A 158 0.60 19.10 8.27
CA SER A 158 0.53 17.63 8.35
C SER A 158 1.26 17.09 9.57
N ASN A 159 2.50 17.51 9.82
CA ASN A 159 3.27 17.06 10.98
C ASN A 159 2.56 17.44 12.29
N LEU A 160 2.15 18.72 12.43
CA LEU A 160 1.44 19.18 13.63
C LEU A 160 0.12 18.44 13.86
N ALA A 161 -0.58 18.06 12.79
CA ALA A 161 -1.80 17.27 12.90
C ALA A 161 -1.53 15.83 13.36
N LEU A 162 -0.43 15.22 12.91
CA LEU A 162 -0.09 13.84 13.25
C LEU A 162 0.62 13.71 14.61
N GLU A 163 1.25 14.77 15.11
CA GLU A 163 1.80 14.84 16.46
C GLU A 163 0.69 14.80 17.53
N ASP A 164 -0.40 15.55 17.35
CA ASP A 164 -1.54 15.57 18.29
C ASP A 164 -2.62 14.53 17.92
N ASN A 165 -2.25 13.26 18.06
CA ASN A 165 -3.13 12.13 17.74
C ASN A 165 -4.48 12.16 18.48
N SER A 166 -4.50 12.71 19.69
CA SER A 166 -5.68 12.78 20.54
C SER A 166 -6.73 13.74 20.00
N ARG A 167 -6.31 14.92 19.52
CA ARG A 167 -7.22 15.94 18.98
C ARG A 167 -7.57 15.70 17.52
N THR A 168 -6.65 15.13 16.76
CA THR A 168 -6.85 14.87 15.33
C THR A 168 -7.85 13.75 15.07
N GLY A 169 -7.82 12.70 15.90
CA GLY A 169 -8.72 11.54 15.74
C GLY A 169 -8.53 10.78 14.42
N ALA A 170 -9.31 9.73 14.21
CA ALA A 170 -9.18 8.87 13.02
C ALA A 170 -9.49 9.62 11.72
N LEU A 171 -10.56 10.42 11.71
CA LEU A 171 -10.93 11.23 10.54
C LEU A 171 -9.83 12.20 10.15
N GLY A 172 -9.24 12.92 11.11
CA GLY A 172 -8.20 13.90 10.84
C GLY A 172 -6.92 13.26 10.29
N ARG A 173 -6.51 12.09 10.83
CA ARG A 173 -5.35 11.34 10.30
C ARG A 173 -5.59 10.89 8.87
N GLY A 174 -6.77 10.29 8.60
CA GLY A 174 -7.16 9.91 7.25
C GLY A 174 -7.23 11.11 6.30
N ALA A 175 -7.68 12.27 6.77
CA ALA A 175 -7.74 13.51 5.99
C ALA A 175 -6.34 14.03 5.61
N VAL A 176 -5.37 13.97 6.53
CA VAL A 176 -3.96 14.31 6.25
C VAL A 176 -3.39 13.37 5.19
N VAL A 177 -3.59 12.06 5.34
CA VAL A 177 -3.12 11.06 4.37
C VAL A 177 -3.77 11.28 3.00
N LEU A 178 -5.08 11.54 2.96
CA LEU A 178 -5.79 11.86 1.72
C LEU A 178 -5.22 13.10 1.04
N ALA A 179 -5.03 14.19 1.80
CA ALA A 179 -4.48 15.43 1.28
C ALA A 179 -3.06 15.23 0.71
N LEU A 180 -2.19 14.55 1.46
CA LEU A 180 -0.83 14.25 1.03
C LEU A 180 -0.80 13.29 -0.17
N THR A 181 -1.73 12.35 -0.27
CA THR A 181 -1.82 11.44 -1.42
C THR A 181 -1.91 12.21 -2.75
N TYR A 182 -2.61 13.36 -2.76
CA TYR A 182 -2.72 14.21 -3.94
C TYR A 182 -1.65 15.33 -4.02
N ALA A 183 -1.25 15.91 -2.89
CA ALA A 183 -0.29 17.00 -2.86
C ALA A 183 1.17 16.53 -3.04
N PHE A 184 1.50 15.34 -2.55
CA PHE A 184 2.88 14.82 -2.51
C PHE A 184 3.56 14.81 -3.88
N PRO A 185 2.94 14.38 -5.00
CA PRO A 185 3.58 14.44 -6.31
C PRO A 185 3.95 15.86 -6.78
N LEU A 186 3.27 16.89 -6.27
CA LEU A 186 3.46 18.29 -6.66
C LEU A 186 4.57 18.98 -5.86
N MET A 187 4.91 18.43 -4.69
CA MET A 187 5.92 18.99 -3.81
C MET A 187 7.34 18.74 -4.34
N SER A 188 8.21 19.72 -4.16
CA SER A 188 9.66 19.57 -4.38
C SER A 188 10.28 18.58 -3.40
N ASN A 189 11.39 17.94 -3.79
CA ASN A 189 12.10 17.00 -2.92
C ASN A 189 12.55 17.64 -1.59
N ALA A 190 12.96 18.91 -1.62
CA ALA A 190 13.34 19.65 -0.43
C ALA A 190 12.18 19.78 0.57
N ASN A 191 10.97 20.08 0.10
CA ASN A 191 9.80 20.21 0.97
C ASN A 191 9.18 18.86 1.35
N LYS A 192 9.32 17.82 0.51
CA LYS A 192 8.96 16.44 0.89
C LYS A 192 9.76 15.99 2.12
N ALA A 193 11.07 16.29 2.15
CA ALA A 193 11.94 15.94 3.27
C ALA A 193 11.57 16.60 4.61
N LEU A 194 10.65 17.58 4.62
CA LEU A 194 10.13 18.19 5.86
C LEU A 194 9.02 17.35 6.51
N LEU A 195 8.44 16.38 5.80
CA LEU A 195 7.42 15.49 6.35
C LEU A 195 8.07 14.54 7.36
N ASP A 196 7.51 14.44 8.57
CA ASP A 196 7.98 13.48 9.56
C ASP A 196 7.47 12.08 9.19
N GLY A 197 8.36 11.24 8.65
CA GLY A 197 8.05 9.85 8.29
C GLY A 197 7.60 9.02 9.50
N SER A 198 8.08 9.32 10.70
CA SER A 198 7.75 8.56 11.92
C SER A 198 6.31 8.82 12.38
N ALA A 199 5.84 10.06 12.24
CA ALA A 199 4.45 10.42 12.50
C ALA A 199 3.51 10.01 11.34
N LEU A 200 4.01 10.08 10.11
CA LEU A 200 3.24 9.78 8.90
C LEU A 200 2.99 8.29 8.68
N LEU A 201 4.00 7.43 8.92
CA LEU A 201 3.91 6.01 8.61
C LEU A 201 2.73 5.30 9.30
N PRO A 202 2.47 5.48 10.62
CA PRO A 202 1.31 4.88 11.27
C PRO A 202 -0.02 5.30 10.63
N ALA A 203 -0.17 6.58 10.30
CA ALA A 203 -1.38 7.09 9.67
C ALA A 203 -1.58 6.51 8.26
N VAL A 204 -0.50 6.36 7.48
CA VAL A 204 -0.56 5.73 6.15
C VAL A 204 -0.95 4.26 6.24
N ILE A 205 -0.36 3.50 7.17
CA ILE A 205 -0.70 2.08 7.37
C ILE A 205 -2.16 1.92 7.83
N GLU A 206 -2.60 2.73 8.80
CA GLU A 206 -4.00 2.75 9.26
C GLU A 206 -4.97 3.07 8.11
N ALA A 207 -4.64 4.07 7.29
CA ALA A 207 -5.47 4.49 6.17
C ALA A 207 -5.47 3.46 5.01
N MET A 208 -4.38 2.73 4.81
CA MET A 208 -4.24 1.68 3.80
C MET A 208 -4.99 0.40 4.19
N LEU A 209 -4.79 -0.07 5.42
CA LEU A 209 -5.30 -1.38 5.85
C LEU A 209 -6.70 -1.29 6.48
N GLY A 210 -6.98 -0.20 7.18
CA GLY A 210 -8.22 0.00 7.92
C GLY A 210 -9.42 0.33 7.04
N GLU A 211 -10.43 0.95 7.66
CA GLU A 211 -11.73 1.21 7.02
C GLU A 211 -11.60 1.88 5.65
N GLU A 212 -10.93 3.02 5.56
CA GLU A 212 -10.90 3.82 4.32
C GLU A 212 -10.14 3.16 3.16
N GLY A 213 -9.31 2.16 3.47
CA GLY A 213 -8.48 1.41 2.53
C GLY A 213 -9.04 0.03 2.21
N PHE A 214 -8.52 -1.02 2.83
CA PHE A 214 -8.88 -2.42 2.55
C PHE A 214 -9.86 -3.06 3.55
N GLN A 215 -10.40 -2.30 4.51
CA GLN A 215 -11.34 -2.80 5.54
C GLN A 215 -10.82 -4.04 6.27
N ASN A 216 -9.52 -4.13 6.54
CA ASN A 216 -8.87 -5.28 7.15
C ASN A 216 -9.16 -6.64 6.46
N GLY A 217 -9.61 -6.63 5.20
CA GLY A 217 -10.01 -7.84 4.48
C GLY A 217 -11.47 -8.27 4.67
N ASP A 218 -12.26 -7.61 5.53
CA ASP A 218 -13.61 -8.00 5.94
C ASP A 218 -14.64 -8.15 4.80
N PHE A 219 -14.33 -7.63 3.62
CA PHE A 219 -15.15 -7.85 2.43
C PHE A 219 -15.17 -9.33 2.02
N ILE A 220 -14.13 -10.12 2.31
CA ILE A 220 -14.06 -11.55 1.97
C ILE A 220 -15.12 -12.33 2.74
N GLN A 221 -15.25 -12.07 4.05
CA GLN A 221 -16.28 -12.72 4.86
C GLN A 221 -17.70 -12.43 4.35
N ALA A 222 -17.96 -11.21 3.88
CA ALA A 222 -19.28 -10.84 3.36
C ALA A 222 -19.67 -11.65 2.11
N ILE A 223 -18.69 -12.06 1.30
CA ILE A 223 -18.91 -12.83 0.07
C ILE A 223 -19.52 -14.21 0.38
N GLU A 224 -19.10 -14.85 1.48
CA GLU A 224 -19.57 -16.19 1.87
C GLU A 224 -21.10 -16.25 2.03
N HIS A 225 -21.71 -15.16 2.52
CA HIS A 225 -23.16 -15.10 2.74
C HIS A 225 -23.99 -15.03 1.44
N ASP A 226 -23.36 -14.63 0.33
CA ASP A 226 -24.03 -14.39 -0.94
C ASP A 226 -23.71 -15.44 -2.01
N ILE A 227 -22.87 -16.43 -1.70
CA ILE A 227 -22.53 -17.53 -2.60
C ILE A 227 -23.46 -18.71 -2.37
N THR A 228 -23.99 -19.29 -3.46
CA THR A 228 -24.73 -20.56 -3.40
C THR A 228 -23.89 -21.74 -3.91
N PRO A 229 -23.67 -22.80 -3.12
CA PRO A 229 -22.92 -24.02 -3.52
C PRO A 229 -23.76 -25.04 -4.31
N PRO A 230 -23.17 -26.11 -4.93
CA PRO A 230 -21.79 -26.25 -5.41
C PRO A 230 -21.67 -26.75 -6.88
N ARG A 231 -22.77 -27.04 -7.60
CA ARG A 231 -22.66 -27.52 -9.01
C ARG A 231 -22.25 -26.43 -9.99
N SER A 232 -22.59 -25.18 -9.69
CA SER A 232 -22.11 -23.97 -10.36
C SER A 232 -22.21 -22.85 -9.34
N PHE A 233 -21.08 -22.23 -8.99
CA PHE A 233 -21.09 -21.10 -8.08
C PHE A 233 -21.83 -19.94 -8.73
N ARG A 234 -22.83 -19.44 -8.01
CA ARG A 234 -23.53 -18.20 -8.36
C ARG A 234 -23.25 -17.18 -7.29
N TRP A 235 -22.84 -16.00 -7.74
CA TRP A 235 -22.64 -14.82 -6.92
C TRP A 235 -23.21 -13.64 -7.69
N PRO A 236 -24.48 -13.25 -7.41
CA PRO A 236 -25.19 -12.25 -8.21
C PRO A 236 -24.53 -10.86 -8.15
N ALA A 237 -24.49 -10.15 -9.28
CA ALA A 237 -23.89 -8.82 -9.38
C ALA A 237 -24.62 -7.71 -8.58
N ASN A 238 -25.83 -7.99 -8.11
CA ASN A 238 -26.65 -7.12 -7.26
C ASN A 238 -26.61 -7.51 -5.77
N SER A 239 -25.80 -8.50 -5.40
CA SER A 239 -25.68 -8.96 -4.02
C SER A 239 -25.07 -7.90 -3.08
N PRO A 240 -25.41 -7.92 -1.78
CA PRO A 240 -24.81 -7.04 -0.78
C PRO A 240 -23.28 -7.05 -0.77
N SER A 241 -22.63 -8.20 -0.89
CA SER A 241 -21.17 -8.34 -0.93
C SER A 241 -20.54 -7.72 -2.19
N VAL A 242 -21.17 -7.86 -3.36
CA VAL A 242 -20.72 -7.16 -4.58
C VAL A 242 -20.85 -5.64 -4.41
N ASN A 243 -21.96 -5.18 -3.83
CA ASN A 243 -22.14 -3.76 -3.54
C ASN A 243 -21.13 -3.26 -2.50
N ARG A 244 -20.74 -4.09 -1.53
CA ARG A 244 -19.70 -3.77 -0.54
C ARG A 244 -18.33 -3.60 -1.22
N ILE A 245 -17.96 -4.48 -2.15
CA ILE A 245 -16.70 -4.33 -2.92
C ILE A 245 -16.74 -3.06 -3.78
N LYS A 246 -17.83 -2.81 -4.51
CA LYS A 246 -18.00 -1.56 -5.29
C LYS A 246 -17.90 -0.32 -4.40
N HIS A 247 -18.52 -0.36 -3.22
CA HIS A 247 -18.46 0.73 -2.26
C HIS A 247 -17.05 0.93 -1.73
N LEU A 248 -16.33 -0.15 -1.40
CA LEU A 248 -14.94 -0.12 -0.98
C LEU A 248 -14.06 0.53 -2.06
N GLU A 249 -14.18 0.08 -3.30
CA GLU A 249 -13.43 0.64 -4.43
C GLU A 249 -13.81 2.09 -4.75
N SER A 250 -15.01 2.55 -4.34
CA SER A 250 -15.42 3.95 -4.47
C SER A 250 -14.84 4.88 -3.40
N ARG A 251 -14.21 4.34 -2.34
CA ARG A 251 -13.65 5.17 -1.26
C ARG A 251 -12.45 5.99 -1.78
N PRO A 252 -12.27 7.25 -1.34
CA PRO A 252 -11.24 8.14 -1.87
C PRO A 252 -9.82 7.56 -1.86
N LEU A 253 -9.44 6.91 -0.75
CA LEU A 253 -8.11 6.31 -0.59
C LEU A 253 -7.98 4.98 -1.34
N ALA A 254 -9.02 4.15 -1.35
CA ALA A 254 -9.04 2.94 -2.15
C ALA A 254 -8.85 3.26 -3.65
N GLN A 255 -9.50 4.29 -4.19
CA GLN A 255 -9.28 4.73 -5.58
C GLN A 255 -7.82 5.17 -5.82
N SER A 256 -7.20 5.80 -4.82
CA SER A 256 -5.86 6.39 -4.90
C SER A 256 -4.77 5.51 -4.28
N MET A 257 -4.97 4.18 -4.24
CA MET A 257 -4.07 3.26 -3.55
C MET A 257 -2.63 3.26 -4.11
N GLY A 258 -2.46 3.46 -5.42
CA GLY A 258 -1.12 3.57 -6.03
C GLY A 258 -0.34 4.76 -5.48
N PRO A 259 -0.85 6.00 -5.60
CA PRO A 259 -0.27 7.18 -4.95
C PRO A 259 -0.10 7.03 -3.43
N LEU A 260 -1.08 6.44 -2.72
CA LEU A 260 -0.97 6.17 -1.28
C LEU A 260 0.20 5.22 -0.95
N SER A 261 0.41 4.19 -1.76
CA SER A 261 1.54 3.27 -1.61
C SER A 261 2.88 3.98 -1.78
N ARG A 262 2.98 4.95 -2.70
CA ARG A 262 4.19 5.78 -2.85
C ARG A 262 4.44 6.67 -1.65
N LEU A 263 3.38 7.21 -1.05
CA LEU A 263 3.47 7.95 0.22
C LEU A 263 3.94 7.03 1.35
N GLY A 264 3.46 5.79 1.40
CA GLY A 264 3.93 4.75 2.31
C GLY A 264 5.41 4.43 2.15
N VAL A 265 5.88 4.26 0.90
CA VAL A 265 7.31 4.07 0.60
C VAL A 265 8.14 5.22 1.15
N PHE A 266 7.74 6.45 0.85
CA PHE A 266 8.42 7.64 1.36
C PHE A 266 8.44 7.67 2.89
N ALA A 267 7.31 7.39 3.55
CA ALA A 267 7.20 7.40 5.00
C ALA A 267 8.09 6.32 5.66
N VAL A 268 8.21 5.14 5.06
CA VAL A 268 9.15 4.10 5.50
C VAL A 268 10.59 4.59 5.36
N GLU A 269 10.97 5.15 4.21
CA GLU A 269 12.34 5.61 3.95
C GLU A 269 12.76 6.76 4.89
N HIS A 270 11.83 7.63 5.27
CA HIS A 270 12.11 8.85 6.03
C HIS A 270 11.71 8.77 7.52
N ALA A 271 11.24 7.62 8.01
CA ALA A 271 10.95 7.44 9.44
C ALA A 271 12.27 7.42 10.24
N ALA A 272 12.44 8.38 11.15
CA ALA A 272 13.61 8.44 12.02
C ALA A 272 13.59 7.31 13.07
N ASP A 273 12.41 6.95 13.59
CA ASP A 273 12.26 5.85 14.55
C ASP A 273 12.05 4.50 13.84
N SER A 274 13.07 3.64 13.88
CA SER A 274 13.01 2.29 13.31
C SER A 274 11.94 1.40 13.97
N ASN A 275 11.50 1.69 15.21
CA ASN A 275 10.42 0.94 15.84
C ASN A 275 9.07 1.21 15.17
N VAL A 276 8.85 2.40 14.61
CA VAL A 276 7.65 2.69 13.82
C VAL A 276 7.62 1.82 12.57
N VAL A 277 8.78 1.61 11.93
CA VAL A 277 8.91 0.73 10.76
C VAL A 277 8.61 -0.73 11.11
N LEU A 278 9.14 -1.22 12.24
CA LEU A 278 8.85 -2.57 12.73
C LEU A 278 7.36 -2.75 13.04
N ARG A 279 6.71 -1.77 13.67
CA ARG A 279 5.25 -1.79 13.91
C ARG A 279 4.44 -1.77 12.62
N ALA A 280 4.89 -1.03 11.60
CA ALA A 280 4.27 -1.07 10.28
C ALA A 280 4.35 -2.48 9.67
N GLN A 281 5.50 -3.15 9.79
CA GLN A 281 5.65 -4.54 9.35
C GLN A 281 4.70 -5.47 10.12
N ASP A 282 4.57 -5.32 11.44
CA ASP A 282 3.66 -6.13 12.26
C ASP A 282 2.20 -5.98 11.83
N SER A 283 1.78 -4.77 11.48
CA SER A 283 0.46 -4.51 10.91
C SER A 283 0.27 -5.20 9.56
N LEU A 284 1.28 -5.20 8.68
CA LEU A 284 1.22 -5.91 7.39
C LEU A 284 1.15 -7.43 7.57
N VAL A 285 1.91 -7.99 8.52
CA VAL A 285 1.87 -9.42 8.87
C VAL A 285 0.47 -9.80 9.35
N SER A 286 -0.06 -9.05 10.32
CA SER A 286 -1.37 -9.31 10.91
C SER A 286 -2.49 -9.21 9.88
N PHE A 287 -2.46 -8.18 9.04
CA PHE A 287 -3.43 -7.98 7.98
C PHE A 287 -3.40 -9.11 6.94
N THR A 288 -2.21 -9.47 6.43
CA THR A 288 -2.11 -10.52 5.41
C THR A 288 -2.47 -11.90 5.94
N ALA A 289 -2.16 -12.20 7.21
CA ALA A 289 -2.62 -13.41 7.87
C ALA A 289 -4.16 -13.45 7.93
N GLY A 290 -4.80 -12.34 8.31
CA GLY A 290 -6.26 -12.24 8.31
C GLY A 290 -6.89 -12.41 6.93
N VAL A 291 -6.27 -11.82 5.89
CA VAL A 291 -6.73 -12.00 4.49
C VAL A 291 -6.63 -13.47 4.07
N LEU A 292 -5.53 -14.16 4.38
CA LEU A 292 -5.37 -15.59 4.07
C LEU A 292 -6.42 -16.42 4.81
N GLU A 293 -6.59 -16.21 6.12
CA GLU A 293 -7.57 -16.96 6.94
C GLU A 293 -9.00 -16.78 6.43
N GLN A 294 -9.38 -15.55 6.07
CA GLN A 294 -10.70 -15.28 5.49
C GLN A 294 -10.86 -15.92 4.11
N TRP A 295 -9.81 -15.92 3.29
CA TRP A 295 -9.83 -16.57 1.97
C TRP A 295 -9.96 -18.09 2.09
N GLU A 296 -9.21 -18.74 2.99
CA GLU A 296 -9.29 -20.18 3.22
C GLU A 296 -10.69 -20.66 3.60
N ARG A 297 -11.46 -19.81 4.30
CA ARG A 297 -12.86 -20.08 4.69
C ARG A 297 -13.88 -19.77 3.60
N CYS A 298 -13.50 -18.99 2.58
CA CYS A 298 -14.39 -18.60 1.50
C CYS A 298 -14.62 -19.76 0.54
N ALA A 299 -15.87 -20.02 0.19
CA ALA A 299 -16.26 -21.08 -0.73
C ALA A 299 -15.63 -20.94 -2.13
N LEU A 300 -15.21 -19.74 -2.53
CA LEU A 300 -14.51 -19.51 -3.80
C LEU A 300 -13.04 -19.95 -3.79
N SER A 301 -12.45 -20.23 -2.62
CA SER A 301 -11.04 -20.64 -2.51
C SER A 301 -10.73 -21.99 -3.16
N VAL A 302 -11.76 -22.80 -3.43
CA VAL A 302 -11.65 -24.10 -4.13
C VAL A 302 -11.65 -24.00 -5.65
N VAL A 303 -11.75 -22.78 -6.19
CA VAL A 303 -11.77 -22.52 -7.64
C VAL A 303 -10.37 -22.21 -8.12
N ASP A 304 -9.80 -23.16 -8.87
CA ASP A 304 -8.54 -22.98 -9.60
C ASP A 304 -8.79 -22.40 -10.99
N LEU A 305 -7.78 -21.74 -11.57
CA LEU A 305 -7.79 -21.21 -12.93
C LEU A 305 -8.18 -22.25 -13.99
N SER A 306 -7.77 -23.51 -13.84
CA SER A 306 -8.06 -24.56 -14.84
C SER A 306 -9.53 -24.96 -14.88
N VAL A 307 -10.30 -24.68 -13.82
CA VAL A 307 -11.68 -25.11 -13.67
C VAL A 307 -12.70 -23.97 -13.60
N GLU A 308 -12.28 -22.70 -13.70
CA GLU A 308 -13.18 -21.54 -13.68
C GLU A 308 -14.32 -21.64 -14.70
N PRO A 309 -14.07 -21.93 -16.00
CA PRO A 309 -15.13 -21.94 -17.00
C PRO A 309 -16.16 -23.05 -16.75
N VAL A 310 -15.82 -24.03 -15.91
CA VAL A 310 -16.69 -25.16 -15.56
C VAL A 310 -17.42 -24.91 -14.23
N LYS A 311 -16.74 -24.33 -13.23
CA LYS A 311 -17.29 -24.13 -11.88
C LYS A 311 -18.05 -22.82 -11.70
N LEU A 312 -17.72 -21.77 -12.45
CA LEU A 312 -18.31 -20.45 -12.31
C LEU A 312 -19.37 -20.20 -13.37
N SER A 313 -20.46 -19.52 -13.02
CA SER A 313 -21.45 -19.11 -14.02
C SER A 313 -20.91 -18.01 -14.94
N PRO A 314 -21.41 -17.87 -16.18
CA PRO A 314 -20.97 -16.81 -17.10
C PRO A 314 -21.13 -15.39 -16.52
N GLU A 315 -22.20 -15.15 -15.74
CA GLU A 315 -22.44 -13.86 -15.08
C GLU A 315 -21.38 -13.56 -14.03
N LEU A 316 -20.90 -14.60 -13.33
CA LEU A 316 -19.85 -14.47 -12.34
C LEU A 316 -18.51 -14.16 -13.00
N LEU A 317 -18.16 -14.90 -14.06
CA LEU A 317 -16.93 -14.74 -14.84
C LEU A 317 -16.79 -13.34 -15.46
N GLN A 318 -17.89 -12.72 -15.87
CA GLN A 318 -17.88 -11.40 -16.51
C GLN A 318 -18.06 -10.22 -15.53
N GLY A 319 -18.43 -10.47 -14.27
CA GLY A 319 -18.79 -9.42 -13.32
C GLY A 319 -18.00 -9.49 -12.01
N PRO A 320 -18.56 -10.09 -10.94
CA PRO A 320 -17.95 -10.05 -9.61
C PRO A 320 -16.57 -10.71 -9.51
N TRP A 321 -16.29 -11.75 -10.31
CA TRP A 321 -15.04 -12.51 -10.21
C TRP A 321 -13.79 -11.70 -10.60
N PRO A 322 -13.75 -11.05 -11.78
CA PRO A 322 -12.65 -10.13 -12.11
C PRO A 322 -12.49 -9.00 -11.09
N MET A 323 -13.58 -8.42 -10.60
CA MET A 323 -13.56 -7.31 -9.63
C MET A 323 -12.90 -7.74 -8.30
N LEU A 324 -13.24 -8.94 -7.80
CA LEU A 324 -12.61 -9.50 -6.61
C LEU A 324 -11.09 -9.67 -6.81
N TRP A 325 -10.67 -10.25 -7.94
CA TRP A 325 -9.24 -10.45 -8.21
C TRP A 325 -8.50 -9.13 -8.40
N GLN A 326 -9.10 -8.12 -9.03
CA GLN A 326 -8.52 -6.79 -9.13
C GLN A 326 -8.27 -6.17 -7.73
N LEU A 327 -9.23 -6.33 -6.81
CA LEU A 327 -9.06 -5.87 -5.44
C LEU A 327 -7.96 -6.64 -4.69
N LEU A 328 -7.93 -7.97 -4.79
CA LEU A 328 -6.87 -8.80 -4.19
C LEU A 328 -5.49 -8.45 -4.74
N GLN A 329 -5.37 -8.19 -6.05
CA GLN A 329 -4.11 -7.72 -6.64
C GLN A 329 -3.71 -6.37 -6.10
N LYS A 330 -4.65 -5.43 -5.99
CA LYS A 330 -4.40 -4.11 -5.43
C LYS A 330 -3.88 -4.19 -3.98
N ILE A 331 -4.41 -5.12 -3.19
CA ILE A 331 -3.91 -5.45 -1.85
C ILE A 331 -2.45 -5.92 -1.93
N MET A 332 -2.17 -6.94 -2.75
CA MET A 332 -0.82 -7.48 -2.91
C MET A 332 0.18 -6.40 -3.33
N PHE A 333 -0.15 -5.58 -4.33
CA PHE A 333 0.72 -4.50 -4.79
C PHE A 333 0.99 -3.46 -3.71
N ALA A 334 -0.03 -3.01 -2.99
CA ALA A 334 0.13 -1.99 -1.94
C ALA A 334 0.99 -2.51 -0.76
N VAL A 335 0.71 -3.73 -0.31
CA VAL A 335 1.46 -4.38 0.78
C VAL A 335 2.92 -4.58 0.39
N VAL A 336 3.18 -5.19 -0.78
CA VAL A 336 4.55 -5.50 -1.22
C VAL A 336 5.34 -4.23 -1.54
N SER A 337 4.71 -3.21 -2.13
CA SER A 337 5.37 -1.91 -2.37
C SER A 337 5.80 -1.26 -1.06
N THR A 338 5.00 -1.38 0.00
CA THR A 338 5.33 -0.84 1.32
C THR A 338 6.39 -1.68 2.03
N LEU A 339 6.39 -3.00 1.83
CA LEU A 339 7.34 -3.94 2.42
C LEU A 339 8.75 -3.81 1.83
N GLN A 340 8.85 -3.50 0.53
CA GLN A 340 10.12 -3.34 -0.17
C GLN A 340 11.11 -2.38 0.53
N PRO A 341 10.75 -1.11 0.84
CA PRO A 341 11.65 -0.20 1.56
C PRO A 341 11.89 -0.63 3.02
N ILE A 342 10.99 -1.39 3.66
CA ILE A 342 11.23 -1.93 5.01
C ILE A 342 12.42 -2.90 4.97
N VAL A 343 12.41 -3.82 4.01
CA VAL A 343 13.53 -4.76 3.79
C VAL A 343 14.79 -4.01 3.34
N GLY A 344 14.66 -3.03 2.45
CA GLY A 344 15.78 -2.18 2.02
C GLY A 344 16.45 -1.47 3.20
N ARG A 345 15.67 -0.93 4.14
CA ARG A 345 16.20 -0.32 5.36
C ARG A 345 16.93 -1.32 6.25
N CYS A 346 16.51 -2.58 6.31
CA CYS A 346 17.24 -3.61 7.06
C CYS A 346 18.70 -3.78 6.59
N LEU A 347 19.01 -3.43 5.34
CA LEU A 347 20.37 -3.49 4.80
C LEU A 347 21.22 -2.25 5.15
N LEU A 348 20.58 -1.10 5.31
CA LEU A 348 21.24 0.21 5.36
C LEU A 348 21.18 0.87 6.74
N ASP A 349 20.12 0.66 7.51
CA ASP A 349 19.89 1.24 8.83
C ASP A 349 20.62 0.42 9.91
N PRO A 350 21.61 0.99 10.62
CA PRO A 350 22.35 0.28 11.67
C PRO A 350 21.48 -0.25 12.80
N HIS A 351 20.34 0.40 13.11
CA HIS A 351 19.44 -0.06 14.17
C HIS A 351 18.70 -1.34 13.78
N LEU A 352 18.32 -1.45 12.50
CA LEU A 352 17.64 -2.64 11.97
C LEU A 352 18.64 -3.74 11.61
N ARG A 353 19.86 -3.37 11.19
CA ARG A 353 20.96 -4.27 10.86
C ARG A 353 21.66 -4.79 12.13
N ASN A 354 20.92 -5.52 12.95
CA ASN A 354 21.47 -6.27 14.08
C ASN A 354 20.97 -7.72 14.07
N ASP A 355 21.73 -8.63 14.67
CA ASP A 355 21.46 -10.08 14.63
C ASP A 355 20.20 -10.50 15.39
N SER A 356 19.63 -9.62 16.23
CA SER A 356 18.38 -9.89 16.94
C SER A 356 17.13 -9.52 16.15
N ILE A 357 17.21 -8.48 15.30
CA ILE A 357 16.07 -7.92 14.55
C ILE A 357 16.07 -8.43 13.11
N THR A 358 17.23 -8.47 12.48
CA THR A 358 17.42 -8.83 11.06
C THR A 358 16.74 -10.15 10.68
N PRO A 359 16.98 -11.29 11.38
CA PRO A 359 16.31 -12.55 11.06
C PRO A 359 14.79 -12.48 11.28
N THR A 360 14.34 -11.84 12.36
CA THR A 360 12.90 -11.69 12.63
C THR A 360 12.20 -10.85 11.57
N LEU A 361 12.82 -9.78 11.09
CA LEU A 361 12.31 -8.94 10.00
C LEU A 361 12.20 -9.74 8.71
N ALA A 362 13.25 -10.49 8.33
CA ALA A 362 13.23 -11.34 7.14
C ALA A 362 12.14 -12.42 7.22
N THR A 363 12.03 -13.12 8.35
CA THR A 363 10.99 -14.11 8.62
C THR A 363 9.58 -13.50 8.47
N LYS A 364 9.32 -12.36 9.13
CA LYS A 364 8.03 -11.66 9.02
C LYS A 364 7.70 -11.26 7.59
N THR A 365 8.69 -10.75 6.84
CA THR A 365 8.51 -10.44 5.42
C THR A 365 8.14 -11.69 4.62
N LEU A 366 8.84 -12.81 4.81
CA LEU A 366 8.53 -14.06 4.11
C LEU A 366 7.13 -14.58 4.49
N HIS A 367 6.67 -14.40 5.72
CA HIS A 367 5.28 -14.70 6.09
C HIS A 367 4.27 -13.82 5.36
N VAL A 368 4.53 -12.51 5.21
CA VAL A 368 3.66 -11.62 4.42
C VAL A 368 3.55 -12.12 2.97
N LEU A 369 4.69 -12.45 2.34
CA LEU A 369 4.70 -12.95 0.97
C LEU A 369 4.03 -14.33 0.85
N ARG A 370 4.25 -15.22 1.81
CA ARG A 370 3.56 -16.52 1.92
C ARG A 370 2.04 -16.32 2.00
N ASN A 371 1.57 -15.40 2.85
CA ASN A 371 0.14 -15.16 3.03
C ASN A 371 -0.55 -14.61 1.78
N LEU A 372 0.21 -13.93 0.92
CA LEU A 372 -0.26 -13.42 -0.37
C LEU A 372 0.00 -14.39 -1.54
N SER A 373 0.56 -15.58 -1.29
CA SER A 373 1.03 -16.46 -2.36
C SER A 373 -0.10 -16.96 -3.27
N PHE A 374 -1.31 -17.11 -2.73
CA PHE A 374 -2.50 -17.49 -3.50
C PHE A 374 -2.93 -16.42 -4.52
N ILE A 375 -2.54 -15.17 -4.30
CA ILE A 375 -2.76 -14.07 -5.24
C ILE A 375 -1.62 -14.06 -6.28
N SER A 376 -0.38 -14.17 -5.81
CA SER A 376 0.80 -14.07 -6.68
C SER A 376 0.94 -15.27 -7.63
N SER A 377 0.56 -16.48 -7.20
CA SER A 377 0.65 -17.70 -8.01
C SER A 377 -0.35 -17.69 -9.18
N ARG A 378 -1.44 -16.94 -9.05
CA ARG A 378 -2.53 -16.92 -10.03
C ARG A 378 -2.24 -16.03 -11.25
N GLN A 379 -1.42 -14.99 -11.09
CA GLN A 379 -1.18 -14.01 -12.17
C GLN A 379 0.31 -13.70 -12.39
N GLY A 380 1.20 -14.63 -12.03
CA GLY A 380 2.64 -14.50 -12.28
C GLY A 380 3.28 -13.36 -11.50
N GLY A 381 3.15 -13.37 -10.17
CA GLY A 381 3.71 -12.35 -9.26
C GLY A 381 5.22 -12.09 -9.43
N ASN A 382 5.95 -13.03 -10.04
CA ASN A 382 7.37 -12.89 -10.41
C ASN A 382 7.66 -11.78 -11.44
N THR A 383 6.64 -11.21 -12.10
CA THR A 383 6.80 -10.03 -12.98
C THR A 383 6.90 -8.71 -12.21
N PHE A 384 6.57 -8.71 -10.92
CA PHE A 384 6.62 -7.51 -10.08
C PHE A 384 7.99 -7.36 -9.41
N GLN A 385 8.81 -6.43 -9.90
CA GLN A 385 10.19 -6.24 -9.41
C GLN A 385 10.29 -6.02 -7.89
N ALA A 386 9.33 -5.30 -7.30
CA ALA A 386 9.31 -5.09 -5.85
C ALA A 386 9.10 -6.40 -5.08
N TYR A 387 8.28 -7.32 -5.61
CA TYR A 387 8.11 -8.66 -5.03
C TYR A 387 9.42 -9.45 -5.08
N ALA A 388 10.04 -9.53 -6.26
CA ALA A 388 11.29 -10.26 -6.45
C ALA A 388 12.41 -9.74 -5.54
N PHE A 389 12.59 -8.41 -5.47
CA PHE A 389 13.54 -7.79 -4.54
C PHE A 389 13.23 -8.15 -3.09
N THR A 390 11.98 -8.00 -2.67
CA THR A 390 11.56 -8.24 -1.27
C THR A 390 11.76 -9.69 -0.87
N TYR A 391 11.41 -10.63 -1.75
CA TYR A 391 11.57 -12.07 -1.56
C TYR A 391 13.05 -12.49 -1.48
N LEU A 392 13.83 -12.19 -2.52
CA LEU A 392 15.23 -12.61 -2.61
C LEU A 392 16.09 -11.96 -1.52
N THR A 393 15.90 -10.66 -1.26
CA THR A 393 16.65 -9.97 -0.19
C THR A 393 16.33 -10.56 1.18
N SER A 394 15.06 -10.93 1.44
CA SER A 394 14.70 -11.56 2.72
C SER A 394 15.30 -12.96 2.84
N LEU A 395 15.41 -13.71 1.75
CA LEU A 395 16.12 -15.00 1.74
C LEU A 395 17.62 -14.84 1.98
N ASP A 396 18.28 -13.89 1.30
CA ASP A 396 19.71 -13.60 1.50
C ASP A 396 20.01 -13.12 2.93
N ILE A 397 19.05 -12.45 3.55
CA ILE A 397 19.11 -12.15 4.98
C ILE A 397 18.98 -13.43 5.80
N LEU A 398 17.91 -14.21 5.59
CA LEU A 398 17.58 -15.38 6.42
C LEU A 398 18.66 -16.46 6.36
N THR A 399 19.25 -16.72 5.18
CA THR A 399 20.32 -17.73 4.96
C THR A 399 21.56 -17.53 5.82
N ARG A 400 21.77 -16.33 6.37
CA ARG A 400 22.85 -16.04 7.34
C ARG A 400 22.55 -16.53 8.76
N TYR A 401 21.32 -16.96 9.04
CA TYR A 401 20.85 -17.36 10.36
C TYR A 401 20.24 -18.78 10.33
N PRO A 402 21.06 -19.85 10.45
CA PRO A 402 20.62 -21.26 10.36
C PRO A 402 19.43 -21.63 11.24
N ASN A 403 19.40 -21.11 12.48
CA ASN A 403 18.30 -21.36 13.41
C ASN A 403 16.98 -20.75 12.91
N ALA A 404 17.04 -19.53 12.37
CA ALA A 404 15.87 -18.85 11.81
C ALA A 404 15.37 -19.55 10.54
N CYS A 405 16.25 -20.04 9.67
CA CYS A 405 15.89 -20.89 8.53
C CYS A 405 15.13 -22.14 8.97
N THR A 406 15.66 -22.84 9.99
CA THR A 406 15.06 -24.09 10.49
C THR A 406 13.67 -23.82 11.07
N LEU A 407 13.54 -22.81 11.94
CA LEU A 407 12.26 -22.44 12.54
C LEU A 407 11.23 -22.02 11.49
N PHE A 408 11.62 -21.17 10.54
CA PHE A 408 10.72 -20.73 9.47
C PHE A 408 10.19 -21.91 8.64
N LEU A 409 11.07 -22.85 8.24
CA LEU A 409 10.62 -24.03 7.50
C LEU A 409 9.75 -24.96 8.36
N GLN A 410 10.04 -25.12 9.65
CA GLN A 410 9.18 -25.90 10.54
C GLN A 410 7.78 -25.29 10.69
N GLU A 411 7.70 -23.97 10.86
CA GLU A 411 6.44 -23.23 11.02
C GLU A 411 5.60 -23.22 9.73
N THR A 412 6.25 -23.25 8.57
CA THR A 412 5.58 -23.13 7.27
C THR A 412 5.41 -24.47 6.53
N LEU A 413 5.89 -25.57 7.12
CA LEU A 413 5.82 -26.91 6.56
C LEU A 413 4.37 -27.27 6.20
N PRO A 414 4.08 -27.61 4.94
CA PRO A 414 2.74 -28.04 4.54
C PRO A 414 2.36 -29.34 5.28
N PRO A 415 1.10 -29.49 5.69
CA PRO A 415 0.64 -30.73 6.29
C PRO A 415 0.79 -31.90 5.30
N ALA A 416 0.97 -33.13 5.82
CA ALA A 416 0.97 -34.32 4.98
C ALA A 416 -0.43 -34.53 4.37
N MET A 417 -0.54 -34.43 3.04
CA MET A 417 -1.82 -34.45 2.34
C MET A 417 -2.02 -35.79 1.62
N THR A 418 -3.08 -36.52 2.00
CA THR A 418 -3.52 -37.75 1.32
C THR A 418 -4.50 -37.47 0.19
N ASN A 419 -5.18 -36.32 0.23
CA ASN A 419 -6.18 -35.90 -0.73
C ASN A 419 -5.68 -34.69 -1.53
N VAL A 420 -6.30 -34.40 -2.68
CA VAL A 420 -5.98 -33.20 -3.48
C VAL A 420 -6.25 -31.95 -2.64
N PRO A 421 -5.24 -31.11 -2.36
CA PRO A 421 -5.41 -29.89 -1.58
C PRO A 421 -6.23 -28.86 -2.33
N SER A 422 -6.83 -27.93 -1.61
CA SER A 422 -7.44 -26.75 -2.24
C SER A 422 -6.35 -25.88 -2.90
N PRO A 423 -6.70 -25.08 -3.93
CA PRO A 423 -5.75 -24.23 -4.65
C PRO A 423 -4.94 -23.30 -3.75
N VAL A 424 -5.53 -22.76 -2.67
CA VAL A 424 -4.81 -21.95 -1.68
C VAL A 424 -3.70 -22.76 -0.98
N HIS A 425 -3.98 -23.98 -0.54
CA HIS A 425 -2.96 -24.85 0.07
C HIS A 425 -1.89 -25.28 -0.93
N GLN A 426 -2.25 -25.45 -2.20
CA GLN A 426 -1.28 -25.70 -3.27
C GLN A 426 -0.34 -24.50 -3.47
N ALA A 427 -0.86 -23.28 -3.45
CA ALA A 427 -0.04 -22.05 -3.53
C ALA A 427 0.88 -21.88 -2.32
N LEU A 428 0.41 -22.22 -1.11
CA LEU A 428 1.24 -22.23 0.09
C LEU A 428 2.35 -23.30 0.03
N ALA A 429 2.03 -24.49 -0.47
CA ALA A 429 3.01 -25.56 -0.68
C ALA A 429 4.05 -25.18 -1.75
N LEU A 430 3.63 -24.55 -2.84
CA LEU A 430 4.55 -24.04 -3.87
C LEU A 430 5.48 -22.97 -3.28
N PHE A 431 4.94 -22.01 -2.51
CA PHE A 431 5.76 -21.01 -1.82
C PHE A 431 6.77 -21.65 -0.87
N TYR A 432 6.33 -22.63 -0.06
CA TYR A 432 7.21 -23.38 0.84
C TYR A 432 8.34 -24.06 0.07
N LEU A 433 7.99 -24.80 -0.98
CA LEU A 433 8.96 -25.48 -1.80
C LEU A 433 9.95 -24.47 -2.38
N ASN A 434 9.49 -23.44 -3.08
CA ASN A 434 10.36 -22.42 -3.68
C ASN A 434 11.30 -21.78 -2.64
N THR A 435 10.81 -21.56 -1.42
CA THR A 435 11.63 -21.01 -0.34
C THR A 435 12.68 -22.02 0.15
N ALA A 436 12.27 -23.26 0.39
CA ALA A 436 13.13 -24.33 0.89
C ALA A 436 14.30 -24.67 -0.05
N GLU A 437 14.16 -24.37 -1.36
CA GLU A 437 15.21 -24.57 -2.36
C GLU A 437 16.47 -23.74 -2.11
N HIS A 438 16.30 -22.55 -1.55
CA HIS A 438 17.40 -21.61 -1.34
C HIS A 438 18.16 -21.84 -0.03
N LEU A 439 17.66 -22.73 0.84
CA LEU A 439 18.14 -22.89 2.21
C LEU A 439 19.07 -24.10 2.52
N PRO A 440 19.31 -25.12 1.64
CA PRO A 440 20.06 -26.30 2.05
C PRO A 440 21.45 -26.03 2.61
N LEU A 441 22.16 -25.03 2.06
CA LEU A 441 23.52 -24.66 2.51
C LEU A 441 23.54 -24.00 3.90
N SER A 442 22.39 -23.48 4.35
CA SER A 442 22.23 -22.81 5.64
C SER A 442 21.66 -23.73 6.72
N LEU A 443 21.30 -24.97 6.37
CA LEU A 443 20.64 -25.92 7.26
C LEU A 443 21.61 -27.03 7.69
N SER A 444 21.33 -27.63 8.85
CA SER A 444 22.01 -28.87 9.24
C SER A 444 21.56 -30.04 8.37
N THR A 445 22.40 -31.05 8.16
CA THR A 445 22.04 -32.27 7.42
C THR A 445 20.69 -32.90 7.86
N PRO A 446 20.42 -33.11 9.17
CA PRO A 446 19.12 -33.67 9.57
C PRO A 446 17.95 -32.71 9.29
N SER A 447 18.17 -31.39 9.35
CA SER A 447 17.16 -30.41 8.93
C SER A 447 16.90 -30.46 7.42
N VAL A 448 17.93 -30.63 6.59
CA VAL A 448 17.77 -30.79 5.13
C VAL A 448 16.98 -32.06 4.80
N GLU A 449 17.30 -33.18 5.44
CA GLU A 449 16.60 -34.44 5.23
C GLU A 449 15.12 -34.33 5.61
N SER A 450 14.82 -33.74 6.77
CA SER A 450 13.45 -33.66 7.31
C SER A 450 12.59 -32.54 6.71
N LEU A 451 13.18 -31.39 6.37
CA LEU A 451 12.43 -30.19 5.94
C LEU A 451 12.51 -29.93 4.43
N VAL A 452 13.50 -30.47 3.73
CA VAL A 452 13.65 -30.26 2.28
C VAL A 452 13.41 -31.55 1.51
N ILE A 453 14.21 -32.58 1.77
CA ILE A 453 14.17 -33.84 1.03
C ILE A 453 12.87 -34.58 1.31
N GLY A 454 12.53 -34.82 2.58
CA GLY A 454 11.33 -35.55 2.99
C GLY A 454 10.05 -35.00 2.36
N PRO A 455 9.74 -33.70 2.48
CA PRO A 455 8.55 -33.10 1.87
C PRO A 455 8.55 -33.18 0.34
N ALA A 456 9.71 -33.01 -0.30
CA ALA A 456 9.83 -33.12 -1.76
C ALA A 456 9.58 -34.57 -2.24
N THR A 457 10.20 -35.56 -1.58
CA THR A 457 10.01 -36.98 -1.88
C THR A 457 8.57 -37.42 -1.64
N ALA A 458 7.94 -36.98 -0.54
CA ALA A 458 6.54 -37.27 -0.26
C ALA A 458 5.61 -36.72 -1.35
N SER A 459 5.89 -35.51 -1.83
CA SER A 459 5.11 -34.85 -2.89
C SER A 459 5.28 -35.52 -4.26
N LEU A 460 6.41 -36.17 -4.53
CA LEU A 460 6.69 -36.91 -5.76
C LEU A 460 6.39 -38.42 -5.69
N SER A 461 5.97 -38.93 -4.54
CA SER A 461 5.62 -40.34 -4.38
C SER A 461 4.52 -40.74 -5.39
N PRO A 462 4.51 -41.99 -5.91
CA PRO A 462 3.40 -42.49 -6.73
C PRO A 462 2.03 -42.45 -6.04
N THR A 463 2.03 -42.40 -4.70
CA THR A 463 0.81 -42.23 -3.87
C THR A 463 0.45 -40.78 -3.60
N SER A 464 1.21 -39.82 -4.12
CA SER A 464 0.96 -38.39 -3.96
C SER A 464 -0.27 -37.94 -4.74
N TRP A 465 -0.98 -36.97 -4.17
CA TRP A 465 -2.10 -36.31 -4.83
C TRP A 465 -1.70 -35.65 -6.15
N LEU A 466 -0.43 -35.23 -6.31
CA LEU A 466 0.08 -34.58 -7.53
C LEU A 466 -0.06 -35.49 -8.76
N ILE A 467 0.13 -36.80 -8.58
CA ILE A 467 0.12 -37.82 -9.64
C ILE A 467 -1.20 -38.62 -9.61
N SER A 468 -2.09 -38.33 -8.64
CA SER A 468 -3.33 -39.05 -8.44
C SER A 468 -4.35 -38.77 -9.57
N PRO A 469 -5.12 -39.79 -10.02
CA PRO A 469 -6.27 -39.58 -10.91
C PRO A 469 -7.32 -38.62 -10.35
N ALA A 470 -7.35 -38.41 -9.02
CA ALA A 470 -8.23 -37.43 -8.40
C ALA A 470 -7.87 -35.97 -8.75
N ASN A 471 -6.65 -35.72 -9.25
CA ASN A 471 -6.18 -34.41 -9.70
C ASN A 471 -6.43 -34.19 -11.21
N THR A 472 -7.53 -34.72 -11.75
CA THR A 472 -7.92 -34.48 -13.14
C THR A 472 -9.20 -33.64 -13.22
N PRO A 473 -9.19 -32.47 -13.90
CA PRO A 473 -8.04 -31.84 -14.55
C PRO A 473 -7.00 -31.34 -13.53
N PRO A 474 -5.69 -31.34 -13.86
CA PRO A 474 -4.67 -30.82 -12.97
C PRO A 474 -4.91 -29.33 -12.71
N SER A 475 -4.57 -28.88 -11.51
CA SER A 475 -4.58 -27.45 -11.20
C SER A 475 -3.55 -26.71 -12.05
N SER A 476 -3.76 -25.40 -12.21
CA SER A 476 -2.82 -24.49 -12.86
C SER A 476 -1.41 -24.52 -12.24
N LEU A 477 -1.31 -24.87 -10.96
CA LEU A 477 -0.04 -24.94 -10.20
C LEU A 477 0.61 -26.32 -10.23
N THR A 478 -0.08 -27.36 -10.72
CA THR A 478 0.43 -28.74 -10.68
C THR A 478 1.74 -28.89 -11.46
N LEU A 479 1.86 -28.24 -12.62
CA LEU A 479 3.05 -28.31 -13.45
C LEU A 479 4.23 -27.57 -12.81
N GLU A 480 4.02 -26.36 -12.29
CA GLU A 480 5.05 -25.61 -11.56
C GLU A 480 5.55 -26.37 -10.34
N LEU A 481 4.64 -26.97 -9.56
CA LEU A 481 4.97 -27.83 -8.43
C LEU A 481 5.82 -29.03 -8.87
N PHE A 482 5.43 -29.71 -9.93
CA PHE A 482 6.15 -30.88 -10.44
C PHE A 482 7.57 -30.52 -10.92
N GLU A 483 7.74 -29.43 -11.68
CA GLU A 483 9.04 -28.97 -12.18
C GLU A 483 10.01 -28.64 -11.03
N HIS A 484 9.55 -27.87 -10.03
CA HIS A 484 10.38 -27.52 -8.87
C HIS A 484 10.77 -28.74 -8.05
N LEU A 485 9.87 -29.71 -7.91
CA LEU A 485 10.14 -30.95 -7.19
C LEU A 485 11.12 -31.87 -7.95
N ALA A 486 10.95 -32.03 -9.26
CA ALA A 486 11.79 -32.90 -10.09
C ALA A 486 13.24 -32.38 -10.23
N GLY A 487 13.42 -31.05 -10.30
CA GLY A 487 14.75 -30.43 -10.27
C GLY A 487 15.53 -30.71 -8.98
N ARG A 488 14.83 -30.91 -7.85
CA ARG A 488 15.45 -31.14 -6.53
C ARG A 488 16.01 -32.52 -6.33
N LEU A 489 15.30 -33.57 -6.73
CA LEU A 489 15.85 -34.92 -6.63
C LEU A 489 17.10 -35.06 -7.51
N SER A 490 17.13 -34.36 -8.64
CA SER A 490 18.27 -34.35 -9.57
C SER A 490 19.49 -33.60 -9.01
N SER A 491 19.28 -32.51 -8.27
CA SER A 491 20.38 -31.73 -7.64
C SER A 491 20.82 -32.29 -6.28
N ALA A 492 19.91 -32.85 -5.48
CA ALA A 492 20.22 -33.48 -4.19
C ALA A 492 20.99 -34.81 -4.32
N HIS A 493 21.03 -35.43 -5.50
CA HIS A 493 21.90 -36.57 -5.79
C HIS A 493 23.37 -36.19 -6.06
N PHE A 494 23.74 -34.90 -6.01
CA PHE A 494 25.13 -34.41 -6.05
C PHE A 494 25.53 -33.68 -4.75
N PRO A 495 25.70 -34.43 -3.64
CA PRO A 495 26.84 -34.14 -2.77
C PRO A 495 27.62 -35.39 -2.31
N ALA A 496 27.44 -36.55 -2.95
CA ALA A 496 28.13 -37.79 -2.54
C ALA A 496 29.53 -38.02 -3.15
N ALA A 497 30.01 -37.14 -4.04
CA ALA A 497 31.28 -37.35 -4.77
C ALA A 497 32.48 -36.53 -4.27
N VAL A 498 32.40 -35.86 -3.12
CA VAL A 498 33.57 -35.20 -2.48
C VAL A 498 33.70 -35.63 -1.03
N SER A 499 33.72 -36.94 -0.78
CA SER A 499 34.29 -37.48 0.46
C SER A 499 34.62 -38.97 0.34
N SER A 500 35.69 -39.30 -0.38
CA SER A 500 36.42 -40.55 -0.15
C SER A 500 37.92 -40.30 -0.23
N ARG A 501 38.58 -40.62 0.88
CA ARG A 501 39.98 -40.36 1.23
C ARG A 501 40.98 -41.13 0.36
N LEU A 502 42.21 -40.62 0.27
CA LEU A 502 43.41 -41.46 0.43
C LEU A 502 44.38 -40.85 1.46
N PRO A 503 45.13 -41.67 2.22
CA PRO A 503 45.84 -41.27 3.44
C PRO A 503 47.36 -41.05 3.27
N TYR A 504 47.91 -40.33 4.25
CA TYR A 504 49.30 -40.22 4.74
C TYR A 504 50.41 -41.12 4.14
N ARG A 505 51.57 -40.53 3.77
CA ARG A 505 52.90 -41.11 4.03
C ARG A 505 54.05 -40.06 4.00
N ASP A 506 54.85 -40.07 5.07
CA ASP A 506 56.10 -39.34 5.30
C ASP A 506 57.23 -39.68 4.31
N ALA A 507 58.14 -38.72 4.06
CA ALA A 507 59.60 -38.82 4.31
C ALA A 507 60.36 -37.68 3.60
N GLY A 508 61.26 -37.02 4.35
CA GLY A 508 61.96 -35.81 3.93
C GLY A 508 63.21 -36.00 3.08
N HIS A 509 63.76 -34.88 2.60
CA HIS A 509 65.18 -34.54 2.69
C HIS A 509 65.42 -33.10 2.20
N GLU A 510 66.04 -32.31 3.06
CA GLU A 510 66.85 -31.11 2.74
C GLU A 510 68.03 -31.50 1.83
N PRO A 511 68.61 -30.57 1.03
CA PRO A 511 69.69 -29.76 1.59
C PRO A 511 69.83 -28.30 1.09
N THR A 512 70.15 -27.44 2.06
CA THR A 512 71.09 -26.29 2.11
C THR A 512 71.54 -25.49 0.86
N VAL A 513 71.24 -24.18 0.94
CA VAL A 513 72.13 -22.98 0.92
C VAL A 513 73.11 -22.74 -0.25
N SER A 514 72.95 -21.59 -0.93
CA SER A 514 74.05 -20.67 -1.24
C SER A 514 73.57 -19.21 -1.44
N HIS A 515 74.45 -18.29 -1.05
CA HIS A 515 74.27 -16.86 -0.76
C HIS A 515 74.68 -15.95 -1.94
N LEU A 516 74.38 -14.64 -1.81
CA LEU A 516 74.88 -13.43 -2.53
C LEU A 516 74.14 -13.15 -3.87
N GLY A 517 73.56 -11.99 -4.15
CA GLY A 517 73.82 -10.62 -3.70
C GLY A 517 74.40 -9.82 -4.88
N HIS A 518 73.59 -8.97 -5.54
CA HIS A 518 73.97 -7.66 -6.10
C HIS A 518 72.82 -7.01 -6.92
N THR A 519 72.43 -5.81 -6.47
CA THR A 519 71.81 -4.67 -7.18
C THR A 519 72.73 -4.14 -8.29
N PRO A 520 72.31 -3.28 -9.26
CA PRO A 520 71.33 -2.18 -9.19
C PRO A 520 69.97 -2.44 -9.85
#